data_AF-A0A363SWU3-F1
#
_entry.id   AF-A0A363SWU3-F1
#
_cell.length_a   1.000
_cell.length_b   1.000
_cell.length_c   1.000
_cell.angle_alpha   90.00
_cell.angle_beta   90.00
_cell.angle_gamma   90.00
#
_symmetry.space_group_name_H-M   'P 1'
#
loop_
_entity.id
_entity.type
_entity.pdbx_description
1 polymer ?
#
loop_
_entity_poly.entity_id
_entity_poly.type
_entity_poly.pdbx_seq_one_letter_code
_entity_poly.pdbx_strand_id
1 'polypeptide(L)'
;MDKPYNYKKYIPLTESTYYILLALTEPLHGYGIMQKVDRLSEGSVEIGPGTLYGALQALEKEALIIKIGEEERRKIYALTEKGREILKQQVKRLSIMVRSGSVLE
;
A
#
# COMPACT_ATOMS: atom_id res chain seq x y z
N MET A 1 13.55 1.21 22.15
CA MET A 1 14.18 1.53 20.84
C MET A 1 13.69 0.50 19.85
N ASP A 2 12.72 0.87 19.03
CA ASP A 2 12.20 -0.02 17.99
C ASP A 2 13.31 -0.43 17.04
N LYS A 3 13.46 -1.75 16.84
CA LYS A 3 14.37 -2.26 15.81
C LYS A 3 13.88 -1.72 14.47
N PRO A 4 14.74 -1.09 13.63
CA PRO A 4 14.34 -0.66 12.30
C PRO A 4 13.81 -1.87 11.53
N TYR A 5 12.56 -1.80 11.04
CA TYR A 5 11.99 -2.86 10.22
C TYR A 5 12.93 -3.12 9.04
N ASN A 6 13.23 -4.39 8.74
CA ASN A 6 14.04 -4.74 7.58
C ASN A 6 13.25 -4.47 6.29
N TYR A 7 13.28 -3.21 5.82
CA TYR A 7 12.54 -2.75 4.65
C TYR A 7 13.09 -3.29 3.34
N LYS A 8 14.35 -3.77 3.32
CA LYS A 8 14.97 -4.36 2.12
C LYS A 8 14.24 -5.62 1.64
N LYS A 9 13.53 -6.33 2.52
CA LYS A 9 12.67 -7.47 2.14
C LYS A 9 11.49 -7.03 1.26
N TYR A 10 10.98 -5.82 1.47
CA TYR A 10 9.72 -5.36 0.89
C TYR A 10 9.90 -4.43 -0.32
N ILE A 11 11.07 -3.81 -0.47
CA ILE A 11 11.32 -2.79 -1.50
C ILE A 11 12.19 -3.40 -2.63
N PRO A 12 11.82 -3.21 -3.91
CA PRO A 12 10.71 -2.39 -4.39
C PRO A 12 9.34 -3.03 -4.16
N LEU A 13 8.37 -2.21 -3.73
CA LEU A 13 6.96 -2.62 -3.76
C LEU A 13 6.51 -2.77 -5.22
N THR A 14 5.65 -3.75 -5.49
CA THR A 14 4.89 -3.75 -6.75
C THR A 14 3.98 -2.52 -6.79
N GLU A 15 3.64 -2.06 -7.99
CA GLU A 15 2.79 -0.88 -8.18
C GLU A 15 1.45 -1.02 -7.47
N SER A 16 0.77 -2.17 -7.63
CA SER A 16 -0.49 -2.45 -6.93
C SER A 16 -0.33 -2.45 -5.40
N THR A 17 0.76 -3.02 -4.87
CA THR A 17 1.00 -3.01 -3.41
C THR A 17 1.24 -1.59 -2.90
N TYR A 18 2.02 -0.80 -3.63
CA TYR A 18 2.25 0.60 -3.31
C TYR A 18 0.93 1.38 -3.20
N TYR A 19 0.05 1.27 -4.21
CA TYR A 19 -1.22 1.98 -4.19
C TYR A 19 -2.21 1.43 -3.15
N ILE A 20 -2.23 0.13 -2.87
CA ILE A 20 -3.05 -0.42 -1.77
C ILE A 20 -2.61 0.16 -0.43
N LEU A 21 -1.30 0.18 -0.15
CA LEU A 21 -0.78 0.77 1.10
C LEU A 21 -1.03 2.28 1.15
N LEU A 22 -0.90 2.98 0.03
CA LEU A 22 -1.18 4.41 -0.05
C LEU A 22 -2.67 4.70 0.18
N ALA A 23 -3.58 3.90 -0.39
CA ALA A 23 -5.02 4.02 -0.18
C ALA A 23 -5.38 3.86 1.30
N LEU A 24 -4.72 2.91 1.99
CA LEU A 24 -4.91 2.58 3.40
C LEU A 24 -4.24 3.54 4.40
N THR A 25 -3.70 4.68 3.94
CA THR A 25 -3.32 5.79 4.83
C THR A 25 -4.50 6.31 5.65
N GLU A 26 -5.72 6.06 5.16
CA GLU A 26 -6.99 6.19 5.87
C GLU A 26 -7.67 4.80 5.90
N PRO A 27 -8.39 4.42 6.97
CA PRO A 27 -9.04 3.13 7.01
C PRO A 27 -10.14 2.96 5.96
N LEU A 28 -10.16 1.82 5.28
CA LEU A 28 -11.11 1.56 4.18
C LEU A 28 -11.55 0.10 4.13
N HIS A 29 -12.77 -0.11 3.62
CA HIS A 29 -13.23 -1.43 3.18
C HIS A 29 -12.73 -1.74 1.76
N GLY A 30 -12.76 -3.02 1.37
CA GLY A 30 -12.20 -3.50 0.10
C GLY A 30 -12.65 -2.71 -1.14
N TYR A 31 -13.93 -2.41 -1.27
CA TYR A 31 -14.44 -1.61 -2.39
C TYR A 31 -13.85 -0.18 -2.46
N GLY A 32 -13.72 0.50 -1.31
CA GLY A 32 -13.11 1.83 -1.26
C GLY A 32 -11.63 1.82 -1.58
N ILE A 33 -10.92 0.72 -1.26
CA ILE A 33 -9.53 0.52 -1.66
C ILE A 33 -9.43 0.46 -3.18
N MET A 34 -10.25 -0.34 -3.87
CA MET A 34 -10.23 -0.44 -5.34
C MET A 34 -10.46 0.92 -6.00
N GLN A 35 -11.50 1.67 -5.57
CA GLN A 35 -11.78 3.01 -6.10
C GLN A 35 -10.65 4.01 -5.85
N LYS A 36 -10.05 3.98 -4.64
CA LYS A 36 -8.98 4.91 -4.28
C LYS A 36 -7.69 4.57 -5.04
N VAL A 37 -7.39 3.30 -5.28
CA VAL A 37 -6.26 2.85 -6.10
C VAL A 37 -6.40 3.34 -7.54
N ASP A 38 -7.56 3.09 -8.17
CA ASP A 38 -7.85 3.55 -9.54
C ASP A 38 -7.62 5.07 -9.67
N ARG A 39 -8.23 5.85 -8.77
CA ARG A 39 -8.05 7.32 -8.74
C ARG A 39 -6.61 7.77 -8.49
N LEU A 40 -5.92 7.18 -7.50
CA LEU A 40 -4.55 7.58 -7.15
C LEU A 40 -3.53 7.22 -8.23
N SER A 41 -3.82 6.17 -9.00
CA SER A 41 -2.99 5.71 -10.11
C SER A 41 -3.35 6.36 -11.44
N GLU A 42 -4.31 7.27 -11.46
CA GLU A 42 -4.83 7.89 -12.70
C GLU A 42 -5.27 6.83 -13.74
N GLY A 43 -5.84 5.73 -13.25
CA GLY A 43 -6.29 4.60 -14.07
C GLY A 43 -5.18 3.64 -14.52
N SER A 44 -3.91 3.84 -14.13
CA SER A 44 -2.82 2.92 -14.50
C SER A 44 -2.91 1.58 -13.76
N VAL A 45 -3.60 1.54 -12.61
CA VAL A 45 -3.77 0.33 -11.80
C VAL A 45 -5.24 0.05 -11.53
N GLU A 46 -5.74 -1.02 -12.14
CA GLU A 46 -7.04 -1.61 -11.84
C GLU A 46 -6.87 -2.91 -11.05
N ILE A 47 -7.61 -3.07 -9.94
CA ILE A 47 -7.53 -4.27 -9.10
C ILE A 47 -8.91 -4.88 -8.97
N GLY A 48 -9.07 -6.11 -9.48
CA GLY A 48 -10.28 -6.90 -9.29
C GLY A 48 -10.43 -7.42 -7.84
N PRO A 49 -11.66 -7.76 -7.40
CA PRO A 49 -11.92 -8.18 -6.02
C PRO A 49 -11.06 -9.36 -5.54
N GLY A 50 -10.93 -10.41 -6.36
CA GLY A 50 -10.13 -11.60 -6.01
C GLY A 50 -8.65 -11.26 -5.77
N THR A 51 -8.06 -10.45 -6.65
CA THR A 51 -6.68 -9.98 -6.53
C THR A 51 -6.52 -9.11 -5.28
N LEU A 52 -7.46 -8.20 -5.02
CA LEU A 52 -7.42 -7.37 -3.83
C LEU A 52 -7.47 -8.21 -2.55
N TYR A 53 -8.39 -9.16 -2.43
CA TYR A 53 -8.50 -9.96 -1.22
C TYR A 53 -7.26 -10.83 -0.97
N GLY A 54 -6.66 -11.38 -2.02
CA GLY A 54 -5.37 -12.08 -1.92
C GLY A 54 -4.25 -11.14 -1.43
N ALA A 55 -4.19 -9.92 -1.96
CA ALA A 55 -3.22 -8.92 -1.54
C ALA A 55 -3.42 -8.50 -0.06
N LEU A 56 -4.66 -8.23 0.35
CA LEU A 56 -4.98 -7.85 1.74
C LEU A 56 -4.59 -8.98 2.71
N GLN A 57 -4.87 -10.24 2.37
CA GLN A 57 -4.47 -11.38 3.20
C GLN A 57 -2.94 -11.48 3.33
N ALA A 58 -2.20 -11.29 2.24
CA ALA A 58 -0.74 -11.33 2.26
C ALA A 58 -0.15 -10.17 3.08
N LEU A 59 -0.69 -8.96 2.93
CA LEU A 59 -0.25 -7.76 3.65
C LEU A 59 -0.57 -7.84 5.15
N GLU A 60 -1.72 -8.38 5.52
CA GLU A 60 -2.10 -8.63 6.91
C GLU A 60 -1.21 -9.69 7.55
N LYS A 61 -0.90 -10.79 6.84
CA LYS A 61 0.04 -11.82 7.29
C LYS A 61 1.45 -11.26 7.55
N GLU A 62 1.87 -10.29 6.74
CA GLU A 62 3.15 -9.58 6.92
C GLU A 62 3.07 -8.43 7.93
N ALA A 63 1.92 -8.23 8.57
CA ALA A 63 1.63 -7.15 9.53
C ALA A 63 1.88 -5.74 8.97
N LEU A 64 1.72 -5.54 7.65
CA LEU A 64 1.79 -4.23 7.00
C LEU A 64 0.45 -3.49 7.09
N ILE A 65 -0.64 -4.24 7.18
CA ILE A 65 -1.99 -3.73 7.42
C ILE A 65 -2.63 -4.54 8.55
N ILE A 66 -3.75 -4.05 9.07
CA ILE A 66 -4.52 -4.72 10.11
C ILE A 66 -6.02 -4.53 9.88
N LYS A 67 -6.84 -5.57 10.10
CA LYS A 67 -8.29 -5.42 10.23
C LYS A 67 -8.61 -4.66 11.53
N ILE A 68 -9.24 -3.49 11.39
CA ILE A 68 -9.64 -2.67 12.54
C ILE A 68 -11.14 -2.76 12.86
N GLY A 69 -11.93 -3.35 11.98
CA GLY A 69 -13.37 -3.43 12.16
C GLY A 69 -14.10 -4.11 11.01
N GLU A 70 -15.43 -4.04 11.09
CA GLU A 70 -16.34 -4.57 10.09
C GLU A 70 -17.62 -3.74 10.08
N GLU A 71 -18.08 -3.37 8.90
CA GLU A 71 -19.31 -2.61 8.67
C GLU A 71 -20.09 -3.30 7.56
N GLU A 72 -21.37 -3.61 7.77
CA GLU A 72 -22.21 -4.32 6.78
C GLU A 72 -21.57 -5.59 6.19
N ARG A 73 -20.88 -6.39 7.03
CA ARG A 73 -20.10 -7.59 6.65
C ARG A 73 -18.87 -7.31 5.78
N ARG A 74 -18.46 -6.05 5.64
CA ARG A 74 -17.25 -5.62 4.92
C ARG A 74 -16.15 -5.32 5.92
N LYS A 75 -15.04 -6.03 5.81
CA LYS A 75 -13.86 -5.80 6.65
C LYS A 75 -13.25 -4.44 6.36
N ILE A 76 -12.91 -3.70 7.41
CA ILE A 76 -12.20 -2.42 7.34
C ILE A 76 -10.74 -2.66 7.71
N TYR A 77 -9.85 -2.20 6.84
CA TYR A 77 -8.41 -2.33 7.01
C TYR A 77 -7.77 -0.97 7.24
N ALA A 78 -6.65 -0.94 7.95
CA ALA A 78 -5.81 0.24 8.13
C ALA A 78 -4.33 -0.12 8.03
N LEU A 79 -3.50 0.88 7.71
CA LEU A 79 -2.04 0.75 7.77
C LEU A 79 -1.55 0.51 9.21
N THR A 80 -0.61 -0.40 9.39
CA THR A 80 0.17 -0.47 10.64
C THR A 80 1.33 0.54 10.60
N GLU A 81 1.98 0.77 11.75
CA GLU A 81 3.20 1.59 11.76
C GLU A 81 4.31 0.97 10.90
N LYS A 82 4.42 -0.37 10.91
CA LYS A 82 5.31 -1.10 10.01
C LYS A 82 4.99 -0.81 8.53
N GLY A 83 3.72 -0.91 8.13
CA GLY A 83 3.29 -0.60 6.77
C GLY A 83 3.57 0.85 6.38
N ARG A 84 3.37 1.78 7.31
CA ARG A 84 3.68 3.20 7.15
C ARG A 84 5.15 3.44 6.86
N GLU A 85 6.03 2.79 7.61
CA GLU A 85 7.47 2.95 7.41
C GLU A 85 7.92 2.34 6.08
N ILE A 86 7.41 1.17 5.70
CA ILE A 86 7.69 0.57 4.38
C ILE A 86 7.24 1.50 3.24
N LEU A 87 6.03 2.07 3.34
CA LEU A 87 5.51 3.00 2.33
C LEU A 87 6.38 4.26 2.23
N LYS A 88 6.81 4.85 3.36
CA LYS A 88 7.73 6.01 3.37
C LYS A 88 9.05 5.69 2.68
N GLN A 89 9.64 4.52 2.92
CA GLN A 89 10.88 4.12 2.28
C GLN A 89 10.71 3.90 0.76
N GLN A 90 9.56 3.36 0.32
CA GLN A 90 9.25 3.25 -1.11
C GLN A 90 9.12 4.64 -1.77
N VAL A 91 8.40 5.57 -1.14
CA VAL A 91 8.27 6.96 -1.63
C VAL A 91 9.64 7.63 -1.76
N LYS A 92 10.50 7.47 -0.74
CA LYS A 92 11.87 7.98 -0.77
C LYS A 92 12.66 7.41 -1.95
N ARG A 93 12.54 6.10 -2.21
CA ARG A 93 13.20 5.44 -3.34
C ARG A 93 12.72 5.99 -4.69
N LEU A 94 11.40 6.13 -4.88
CA LEU A 94 10.81 6.68 -6.11
C LEU A 94 11.24 8.14 -6.32
N SER A 95 11.27 8.94 -5.26
CA SER A 95 11.71 10.34 -5.32
C SER A 95 13.17 10.48 -5.76
N ILE A 96 14.04 9.53 -5.36
CA ILE A 96 15.43 9.48 -5.85
C ILE A 96 15.45 9.19 -7.35
N MET A 97 14.66 8.21 -7.83
CA MET A 97 14.61 7.88 -9.25
C MET A 97 14.13 9.05 -10.12
N VAL A 98 13.04 9.71 -9.72
CA VAL A 98 12.52 10.90 -10.42
C VAL A 98 13.58 11.99 -10.49
N ARG A 99 14.22 12.33 -9.35
CA ARG A 99 15.29 13.34 -9.31
C ARG A 99 16.51 12.94 -10.14
N SER A 100 16.91 11.67 -10.13
CA SER A 100 18.03 11.21 -10.96
C SER A 100 17.70 11.22 -12.46
N GLY A 101 16.43 11.02 -12.81
CA GLY A 101 15.93 11.06 -14.19
C GLY A 101 15.73 12.47 -14.75
N SER A 102 15.85 13.52 -13.93
CA SER A 102 15.68 14.92 -14.36
C SER A 102 16.72 15.40 -15.37
N VAL A 103 17.71 14.56 -15.72
CA VAL A 103 18.66 14.81 -16.81
C VAL A 103 18.02 14.71 -18.19
N LEU A 104 16.79 14.18 -18.27
CA LEU A 104 16.02 14.05 -19.51
C LEU A 104 15.08 15.25 -19.76
N GLU A 105 14.99 16.18 -18.81
CA GLU A 105 14.25 17.44 -18.89
C GLU A 105 15.22 18.61 -19.19
#